data_AF-A0A9E5NP79-F1
#
_entry.id   AF-A0A9E5NP79-F1
#
_cell.length_a   1.000
_cell.length_b   1.000
_cell.length_c   1.000
_cell.angle_alpha   90.00
_cell.angle_beta   90.00
_cell.angle_gamma   90.00
#
_symmetry.space_group_name_H-M   'P 1'
#
loop_
_entity.id
_entity.type
_entity.pdbx_description
1 polymer ?
#
loop_
_entity_poly.entity_id
_entity_poly.type
_entity_poly.pdbx_seq_one_letter_code
_entity_poly.pdbx_strand_id
1 'polypeptide(L)'
;SKGFPVVVMEPIQGGRLTVPSPGIQEIWSEGPVKRTPAEWALQWVWNQPEVSVVLSGMSTMQHVVENVESAGRSGPGTLTPKELDLIERVRQEYNELGFIGCTGCGY
;
A
#
# COMPACT_ATOMS: atom_id res chain seq x y z
N SER A 1 15.35 -14.03 -3.12
CA SER A 1 14.38 -14.04 -4.25
C SER A 1 14.55 -15.32 -5.06
N LYS A 2 13.49 -15.82 -5.73
CA LYS A 2 13.56 -17.00 -6.62
C LYS A 2 13.81 -16.63 -8.10
N GLY A 3 14.15 -15.37 -8.39
CA GLY A 3 14.41 -14.88 -9.74
C GLY A 3 13.18 -14.67 -10.62
N PHE A 4 11.96 -14.71 -10.07
CA PHE A 4 10.73 -14.53 -10.82
C PHE A 4 10.14 -13.12 -10.63
N PRO A 5 9.62 -12.50 -11.71
CA PRO A 5 8.86 -11.26 -11.60
C PRO A 5 7.54 -11.52 -10.86
N VAL A 6 7.16 -10.57 -10.00
CA VAL A 6 5.91 -10.60 -9.24
C VAL A 6 4.91 -9.62 -9.85
N VAL A 7 3.69 -10.12 -10.09
CA VAL A 7 2.53 -9.31 -10.45
C VAL A 7 1.64 -9.19 -9.21
N VAL A 8 1.38 -7.96 -8.77
CA VAL A 8 0.51 -7.70 -7.62
C VAL A 8 -0.87 -7.28 -8.11
N MET A 9 -1.88 -8.07 -7.76
CA MET A 9 -3.27 -7.74 -7.97
C MET A 9 -3.88 -7.23 -6.67
N GLU A 10 -4.72 -6.19 -6.76
CA GLU A 10 -5.39 -5.56 -5.62
C GLU A 10 -4.45 -4.97 -4.54
N PRO A 11 -3.49 -4.10 -4.92
CA PRO A 11 -2.49 -3.54 -3.99
C PRO A 11 -3.10 -2.70 -2.85
N ILE A 12 -4.36 -2.26 -3.02
CA ILE A 12 -5.12 -1.47 -2.04
C ILE A 12 -6.24 -2.27 -1.35
N GLN A 13 -6.23 -3.60 -1.50
CA GLN A 13 -7.18 -4.54 -0.88
C GLN A 13 -8.66 -4.16 -1.12
N GLY A 14 -9.05 -4.03 -2.40
CA GLY A 14 -10.41 -3.63 -2.77
C GLY A 14 -10.80 -2.22 -2.29
N GLY A 15 -9.82 -1.36 -2.02
CA GLY A 15 -10.02 0.01 -1.52
C GLY A 15 -10.05 0.12 0.01
N ARG A 16 -9.97 -0.98 0.76
CA ARG A 16 -10.00 -0.95 2.24
C ARG A 16 -8.88 -0.11 2.84
N LEU A 17 -7.70 -0.13 2.22
CA LEU A 17 -6.55 0.67 2.68
C LEU A 17 -6.72 2.18 2.44
N THR A 18 -7.74 2.61 1.71
CA THR A 18 -8.00 4.04 1.44
C THR A 18 -8.77 4.73 2.55
N VAL A 19 -9.39 3.96 3.46
CA VAL A 19 -10.22 4.46 4.56
C VAL A 19 -9.67 3.95 5.90
N PRO A 20 -8.56 4.52 6.40
CA PRO A 20 -7.96 4.08 7.66
C PRO A 20 -8.84 4.46 8.87
N SER A 21 -8.69 3.72 9.97
CA SER A 21 -9.25 4.11 11.27
C SER A 21 -8.56 5.39 11.80
N PRO A 22 -9.15 6.10 12.78
CA PRO A 22 -8.51 7.26 13.40
C PRO A 22 -7.10 6.96 13.94
N GLY A 23 -6.89 5.81 14.59
CA GLY A 23 -5.57 5.41 15.10
C GLY A 23 -4.54 5.23 14.00
N ILE A 24 -4.92 4.62 12.87
CA ILE A 24 -4.04 4.48 11.70
C ILE A 24 -3.77 5.84 11.05
N GLN A 25 -4.77 6.71 11.00
CA GLN A 25 -4.64 8.06 10.47
C GLN A 25 -3.68 8.91 11.30
N GLU A 26 -3.68 8.75 12.62
CA GLU A 26 -2.73 9.40 13.53
C GLU A 26 -1.30 8.95 13.20
N ILE A 27 -1.05 7.66 13.03
CA ILE A 27 0.27 7.16 12.63
C ILE A 27 0.70 7.79 11.30
N TRP A 28 -0.16 7.80 10.27
CA TRP A 28 0.17 8.45 9.00
C TRP A 28 0.49 9.95 9.14
N SER A 29 -0.14 10.62 10.10
CA SER A 29 0.08 12.04 10.36
C SER A 29 1.48 12.35 10.92
N GLU A 30 2.18 11.36 11.48
CA GLU A 30 3.55 11.50 11.97
C GLU A 30 4.61 11.46 10.84
N GLY A 31 4.21 11.00 9.65
CA GLY A 31 5.12 10.83 8.53
C GLY A 31 5.78 12.14 8.07
N PRO A 32 7.08 12.11 7.70
CA PRO A 32 7.82 13.29 7.24
C PRO A 32 7.32 13.81 5.89
N VAL A 33 6.71 12.92 5.10
CA VAL A 33 6.06 13.23 3.82
C VAL A 33 4.58 12.93 3.97
N LYS A 34 3.74 13.81 3.44
CA LYS A 34 2.29 13.60 3.40
C LYS A 34 1.91 12.91 2.09
N ARG A 35 1.30 11.74 2.22
CA ARG A 35 0.75 10.93 1.13
C ARG A 35 -0.65 10.49 1.52
N THR A 36 -1.47 10.20 0.52
CA THR A 36 -2.76 9.55 0.79
C THR A 36 -2.51 8.09 1.23
N PRO A 37 -3.45 7.47 1.97
CA PRO A 37 -3.33 6.05 2.32
C PRO A 37 -3.20 5.14 1.09
N ALA A 38 -3.88 5.47 -0.02
CA ALA A 38 -3.75 4.78 -1.29
C ALA A 38 -2.33 4.88 -1.87
N GLU A 39 -1.73 6.07 -1.83
CA GLU A 39 -0.37 6.29 -2.29
C GLU A 39 0.64 5.54 -1.42
N TRP A 40 0.46 5.50 -0.09
CA TRP A 40 1.31 4.70 0.80
C TRP A 40 1.31 3.22 0.43
N ALA A 41 0.13 2.63 0.20
CA ALA A 41 0.00 1.24 -0.20
C ALA A 41 0.72 0.97 -1.53
N LEU A 42 0.51 1.82 -2.53
CA LEU A 42 1.13 1.65 -3.85
C LEU A 42 2.66 1.84 -3.81
N GLN A 43 3.16 2.87 -3.12
CA GLN A 43 4.60 3.11 -2.97
C GLN A 43 5.28 1.97 -2.22
N TRP A 44 4.62 1.40 -1.20
CA TRP A 44 5.14 0.21 -0.53
C TRP A 44 5.28 -0.94 -1.51
N VAL A 45 4.25 -1.25 -2.31
CA VAL A 45 4.30 -2.34 -3.29
C VAL A 45 5.42 -2.14 -4.34
N TRP A 46 5.61 -0.91 -4.82
CA TRP A 46 6.68 -0.62 -5.78
C TRP A 46 8.08 -0.58 -5.17
N ASN A 47 8.19 -0.51 -3.85
CA ASN A 47 9.48 -0.51 -3.16
C ASN A 47 10.17 -1.89 -3.19
N GLN A 48 9.45 -2.98 -3.50
CA GLN A 48 10.02 -4.32 -3.62
C GLN A 48 10.67 -4.53 -5.00
N PRO A 49 11.95 -4.96 -5.06
CA PRO A 49 12.66 -5.15 -6.32
C PRO A 49 12.08 -6.28 -7.19
N GLU A 50 11.34 -7.22 -6.62
CA GLU A 50 10.70 -8.32 -7.35
C GLU A 50 9.40 -7.91 -8.06
N VAL A 51 8.76 -6.81 -7.64
CA VAL A 51 7.48 -6.38 -8.20
C VAL A 51 7.70 -5.74 -9.56
N SER A 52 7.16 -6.37 -10.59
CA SER A 52 7.29 -5.90 -11.98
C SER A 52 6.03 -5.20 -12.48
N VAL A 53 4.85 -5.61 -11.99
CA VAL A 53 3.56 -5.06 -12.40
C VAL A 53 2.65 -4.95 -11.18
N VAL A 54 1.95 -3.81 -11.10
CA VAL A 54 0.92 -3.55 -10.09
C VAL A 54 -0.38 -3.22 -10.80
N LEU A 55 -1.44 -3.99 -10.53
CA LEU A 55 -2.76 -3.80 -11.10
C LEU A 55 -3.67 -3.10 -10.10
N SER A 56 -3.83 -1.79 -10.27
CA SER A 56 -4.67 -0.94 -9.41
C SER A 56 -6.05 -0.71 -10.04
N GLY A 57 -7.10 -1.10 -9.33
CA GLY A 57 -8.49 -0.83 -9.72
C GLY A 57 -8.87 0.61 -9.40
N MET A 58 -9.52 1.31 -10.34
CA MET A 58 -9.87 2.73 -10.23
C MET A 58 -11.31 2.96 -10.70
N SER A 59 -12.05 3.79 -9.97
CA SER A 59 -13.47 4.06 -10.25
C SER A 59 -13.72 5.44 -10.86
N THR A 60 -12.77 6.36 -10.73
CA THR A 60 -12.89 7.75 -11.20
C THR A 60 -11.64 8.16 -11.96
N MET A 61 -11.77 9.18 -12.83
CA MET A 61 -10.62 9.73 -13.56
C MET A 61 -9.60 10.37 -12.60
N GLN A 62 -10.06 10.93 -11.48
CA GLN A 62 -9.18 11.48 -10.45
C GLN A 62 -8.23 10.40 -9.90
N HIS A 63 -8.71 9.19 -9.60
CA HIS A 63 -7.86 8.09 -9.15
C HIS A 63 -6.82 7.71 -10.21
N VAL A 64 -7.17 7.80 -11.50
CA VAL A 64 -6.24 7.54 -12.61
C VAL A 64 -5.10 8.56 -12.61
N VAL A 65 -5.44 9.84 -12.53
CA VAL A 65 -4.45 10.93 -12.50
C VAL A 65 -3.52 10.76 -11.29
N GLU A 66 -4.07 10.59 -10.10
CA GLU A 66 -3.31 10.41 -8.86
C GLU A 66 -2.40 9.17 -8.91
N ASN A 67 -2.89 8.04 -9.44
CA ASN A 67 -2.09 6.82 -9.55
C ASN A 67 -0.98 6.93 -10.58
N VAL A 68 -1.21 7.62 -11.71
CA VAL A 68 -0.17 7.85 -12.73
C VAL A 68 0.94 8.75 -12.18
N GLU A 69 0.57 9.83 -11.47
CA GLU A 69 1.54 10.71 -10.81
C GLU A 69 2.36 9.96 -9.74
N SER A 70 1.69 9.14 -8.92
CA SER A 70 2.34 8.29 -7.92
C SER A 70 3.30 7.28 -8.56
N ALA A 71 2.87 6.60 -9.62
CA ALA A 71 3.70 5.66 -10.37
C ALA A 71 4.92 6.33 -10.99
N GLY A 72 4.82 7.60 -11.42
CA GLY A 72 5.94 8.38 -11.93
C GLY A 72 7.05 8.65 -10.90
N ARG A 73 6.76 8.52 -9.60
CA ARG A 73 7.71 8.73 -8.49
C ARG A 73 8.11 7.44 -7.77
N SER A 74 7.69 6.28 -8.29
CA SER A 74 7.88 5.00 -7.62
C SER A 74 9.15 4.27 -8.07
N GLY A 75 9.52 3.23 -7.31
CA GLY A 75 10.59 2.32 -7.68
C GLY A 75 11.19 1.58 -6.48
N PRO A 76 12.02 0.57 -6.73
CA PRO A 76 12.65 -0.21 -5.65
C PRO A 76 13.54 0.66 -4.77
N GLY A 77 13.42 0.49 -3.45
CA GLY A 77 14.25 1.21 -2.47
C GLY A 77 14.04 2.73 -2.42
N THR A 78 12.92 3.23 -2.94
CA THR A 78 12.58 4.67 -2.91
C THR A 78 12.10 5.14 -1.54
N LEU A 79 11.57 4.23 -0.71
CA LEU A 79 11.15 4.54 0.65
C LEU A 79 12.34 4.58 1.60
N THR A 80 12.41 5.65 2.40
CA THR A 80 13.43 5.82 3.43
C THR A 80 13.18 4.90 4.63
N PRO A 81 14.21 4.63 5.47
CA PRO A 81 14.02 3.82 6.68
C PRO A 81 12.93 4.35 7.62
N LYS A 82 12.74 5.67 7.71
CA LYS A 82 11.67 6.29 8.52
C LYS A 82 10.28 6.02 7.96
N GLU A 83 10.14 6.02 6.64
CA GLU A 83 8.85 5.73 5.99
C GLU A 83 8.53 4.24 6.09
N LEU A 84 9.53 3.37 6.01
CA LEU A 84 9.37 1.93 6.24
C LEU A 84 8.95 1.61 7.68
N ASP A 85 9.54 2.28 8.67
CA ASP A 85 9.14 2.16 10.08
C ASP A 85 7.69 2.63 10.30
N LEU A 86 7.30 3.74 9.67
CA LEU A 86 5.92 4.23 9.68
C LEU A 86 4.93 3.20 9.14
N ILE A 87 5.24 2.60 7.99
CA ILE A 87 4.40 1.57 7.36
C ILE A 87 4.32 0.32 8.25
N GLU A 88 5.41 -0.07 8.90
CA GLU A 88 5.42 -1.21 9.82
C GLU A 88 4.51 -0.99 11.03
N ARG A 89 4.51 0.22 11.60
CA ARG A 89 3.57 0.59 12.68
C ARG A 89 2.11 0.52 12.22
N VAL A 90 1.81 1.01 11.02
CA VAL A 90 0.46 0.91 10.45
C VAL A 90 0.06 -0.55 10.21
N ARG A 91 1.00 -1.38 9.72
CA ARG A 91 0.77 -2.82 9.53
C ARG A 91 0.42 -3.50 10.86
N GLN A 92 1.11 -3.15 11.95
CA GLN A 92 0.84 -3.69 13.29
C GLN A 92 -0.58 -3.32 13.74
N GLU A 93 -0.95 -2.05 13.65
CA GLU A 93 -2.29 -1.56 14.00
C GLU A 93 -3.40 -2.28 13.21
N TYR A 94 -3.21 -2.47 11.90
CA TYR A 94 -4.16 -3.24 11.08
C TYR A 94 -4.31 -4.71 11.53
N ASN A 95 -3.23 -5.34 12.01
CA ASN A 95 -3.30 -6.72 12.51
C ASN A 95 -4.02 -6.82 13.85
N GLU A 96 -3.88 -5.82 14.71
CA GLU A 96 -4.56 -5.75 16.01
C GLU A 96 -6.07 -5.56 15.86
N LEU A 97 -6.52 -4.84 14.83
CA LEU A 97 -7.95 -4.66 14.51
C LEU A 97 -8.65 -5.97 14.10
N GLY A 98 -7.89 -7.04 13.87
CA GLY A 98 -8.42 -8.39 13.65
C GLY A 98 -8.89 -8.61 12.22
N PHE A 99 -8.22 -9.55 11.53
CA PHE A 99 -8.70 -10.09 10.27
C PHE A 99 -9.70 -11.22 10.54
N ILE A 100 -10.99 -11.01 10.25
CA ILE A 100 -11.93 -12.12 10.09
C ILE A 100 -11.72 -12.69 8.69
N GLY A 101 -10.89 -13.72 8.59
CA GLY A 101 -10.62 -14.40 7.32
C GLY A 101 -11.84 -15.10 6.75
N CYS A 102 -11.89 -15.30 5.42
CA CYS A 102 -12.85 -16.23 4.84
C CYS A 102 -12.56 -17.62 5.43
N THR A 103 -13.41 -18.12 6.32
CA THR A 103 -13.23 -19.45 6.93
C THR A 103 -13.71 -20.60 6.05
N GLY A 104 -14.15 -20.32 4.82
CA GLY A 104 -14.78 -21.31 3.92
C GLY A 104 -14.20 -21.39 2.52
N CYS A 105 -13.21 -20.54 2.20
CA CYS A 105 -12.59 -20.50 0.88
C CYS A 105 -11.26 -21.28 0.99
N GLY A 106 -11.12 -22.43 0.33
CA GLY A 106 -9.88 -23.23 0.33
C GLY A 106 -8.75 -22.64 -0.51
N TYR A 107 -8.59 -21.31 -0.47
CA TYR A 107 -7.60 -20.48 -1.17
C TYR A 107 -6.76 -19.71 -0.17
#